data_AF-A0A955C066-F1
#
_entry.id   AF-A0A955C066-F1
#
_cell.length_a   1.000
_cell.length_b   1.000
_cell.length_c   1.000
_cell.angle_alpha   90.00
_cell.angle_beta   90.00
_cell.angle_gamma   90.00
#
_symmetry.space_group_name_H-M   'P 1'
#
loop_
_entity.id
_entity.type
_entity.pdbx_description
1 polymer ?
#
loop_
_entity_poly.entity_id
_entity_poly.type
_entity_poly.pdbx_seq_one_letter_code
_entity_poly.pdbx_strand_id
1 'polypeptide(L)'
;MRNAPWLFAKGVVIGACGGIAMTGANHYPAVVLGLVGGYLAMTVMELTRSPAAPRLDVSSTRLSAGDRWLEFLGRHAPDWAKAAAADVELNQLIREGLRAAIDAERVRVLAVDEQGLLAPLGIPTRGGPRVEQSSPELVAIVGGGPSSVTPRAKGGYRWRFGVTDGGRVVGVVEAQTRAGSLCEKTRASIETQIEILWRAALAETSRRTQVGHDVSTGVLGRAHWLERGDAALQSAAARGEPALLMCVAVEGLRGLDDNGEMRRRDTWVDVISRTMRDVLRDDDLIGRFADDRFVILLSRMDERLGAVVARKIIARWAEASRSVGSDDAVAVRVGMTPCLKVDAETRVEHMLARAVKAVDRARSTNAPIANEPEAGAP
;
A
#
# COMPACT_ATOMS: atom_id res chain seq x y z
N MET A 1 62.77 8.99 -11.64
CA MET A 1 63.02 10.23 -10.84
C MET A 1 62.21 11.35 -11.50
N ARG A 2 61.24 12.05 -10.91
CA ARG A 2 60.76 12.21 -9.53
C ARG A 2 59.25 12.57 -9.57
N ASN A 3 58.52 12.01 -8.58
CA ASN A 3 57.37 12.52 -7.83
C ASN A 3 55.97 12.74 -8.48
N ALA A 4 55.03 11.89 -8.04
CA ALA A 4 53.62 12.23 -7.78
C ALA A 4 53.51 13.10 -6.51
N PRO A 5 52.45 13.92 -6.30
CA PRO A 5 51.24 13.41 -5.64
C PRO A 5 49.91 14.16 -5.94
N TRP A 6 48.86 13.50 -6.43
CA TRP A 6 47.46 13.95 -6.24
C TRP A 6 46.51 12.73 -6.20
N LEU A 7 46.15 12.31 -4.98
CA LEU A 7 45.07 11.40 -4.61
C LEU A 7 44.21 12.17 -3.59
N PHE A 8 42.89 11.92 -3.57
CA PHE A 8 41.85 12.42 -2.65
C PHE A 8 41.30 13.84 -2.86
N ALA A 9 40.14 13.95 -3.54
CA ALA A 9 38.96 14.69 -3.06
C ALA A 9 37.79 14.62 -4.06
N LYS A 10 36.59 14.32 -3.51
CA LYS A 10 35.24 14.19 -4.11
C LYS A 10 34.71 12.75 -4.26
N GLY A 11 34.71 12.00 -3.17
CA GLY A 11 33.45 11.54 -2.56
C GLY A 11 32.40 12.63 -2.26
N VAL A 12 31.15 12.19 -2.13
CA VAL A 12 29.92 12.96 -1.81
C VAL A 12 29.36 13.71 -3.03
N VAL A 13 28.20 13.33 -3.59
CA VAL A 13 26.89 13.34 -2.92
C VAL A 13 26.07 12.05 -3.19
N ILE A 14 26.21 11.07 -2.30
CA ILE A 14 25.09 10.20 -1.86
C ILE A 14 24.45 10.83 -0.58
N GLY A 15 24.91 12.03 -0.18
CA GLY A 15 24.47 12.78 0.99
C GLY A 15 23.45 13.90 0.71
N ALA A 16 22.47 13.70 -0.17
CA ALA A 16 21.37 14.66 -0.38
C ALA A 16 19.96 14.03 -0.33
N CYS A 17 19.81 12.94 0.43
CA CYS A 17 18.49 12.53 0.96
C CYS A 17 18.47 12.47 2.50
N GLY A 18 19.60 12.71 3.17
CA GLY A 18 19.63 13.02 4.60
C GLY A 18 19.49 14.53 4.80
N GLY A 19 18.26 15.01 4.98
CA GLY A 19 18.00 16.41 5.28
C GLY A 19 17.28 17.20 4.17
N ILE A 20 16.18 16.68 3.64
CA ILE A 20 15.12 17.57 3.15
C ILE A 20 14.04 17.56 4.23
N ALA A 21 14.06 18.61 5.05
CA ALA A 21 12.96 18.90 5.94
C ALA A 21 11.70 19.16 5.10
N MET A 22 10.87 18.12 5.00
CA MET A 22 9.42 18.15 5.22
C MET A 22 8.77 19.52 5.03
N THR A 23 8.37 19.85 3.80
CA THR A 23 7.21 20.72 3.51
C THR A 23 6.77 20.54 2.05
N GLY A 24 5.50 20.20 1.84
CA GLY A 24 4.83 20.27 0.53
C GLY A 24 4.53 18.91 -0.14
N ALA A 25 3.33 18.39 0.12
CA ALA A 25 2.75 17.22 -0.55
C ALA A 25 2.34 17.53 -2.00
N ASN A 26 2.59 16.59 -2.92
CA ASN A 26 1.77 16.20 -4.10
C ASN A 26 2.51 15.85 -5.41
N HIS A 27 3.84 15.92 -5.55
CA HIS A 27 4.50 15.67 -6.86
C HIS A 27 5.74 14.74 -6.85
N TYR A 28 6.05 14.09 -5.73
CA TYR A 28 7.36 13.43 -5.55
C TYR A 28 7.64 12.16 -6.39
N PRO A 29 6.71 11.23 -6.67
CA PRO A 29 7.07 9.98 -7.38
C PRO A 29 7.39 10.21 -8.86
N ALA A 30 6.61 11.03 -9.56
CA ALA A 30 6.83 11.33 -10.98
C ALA A 30 8.11 12.16 -11.21
N VAL A 31 8.46 13.03 -10.25
CA VAL A 31 9.71 13.80 -10.28
C VAL A 31 10.91 12.92 -9.97
N VAL A 32 10.81 11.96 -9.04
CA VAL A 32 11.90 11.02 -8.77
C VAL A 32 12.08 10.01 -9.90
N LEU A 33 11.00 9.46 -10.49
CA LEU A 33 11.06 8.62 -11.68
C LEU A 33 11.56 9.39 -12.91
N GLY A 34 11.16 10.66 -13.06
CA GLY A 34 11.64 11.56 -14.11
C GLY A 34 13.09 12.03 -13.91
N LEU A 35 13.53 12.21 -12.67
CA LEU A 35 14.92 12.54 -12.32
C LEU A 35 15.82 11.31 -12.42
N VAL A 36 15.36 10.13 -12.03
CA VAL A 36 16.11 8.88 -12.22
C VAL A 36 16.21 8.59 -13.73
N GLY A 37 15.12 8.65 -14.47
CA GLY A 37 15.13 8.53 -15.94
C GLY A 37 15.97 9.60 -16.63
N GLY A 38 15.88 10.86 -16.19
CA GLY A 38 16.61 12.01 -16.73
C GLY A 38 18.11 11.99 -16.39
N TYR A 39 18.48 11.57 -15.18
CA TYR A 39 19.87 11.42 -14.74
C TYR A 39 20.55 10.23 -15.44
N LEU A 40 19.81 9.13 -15.65
CA LEU A 40 20.26 8.01 -16.47
C LEU A 40 20.41 8.38 -17.96
N ALA A 41 19.48 9.17 -18.52
CA ALA A 41 19.60 9.70 -19.87
C ALA A 41 20.78 10.68 -20.03
N MET A 42 21.03 11.56 -19.06
CA MET A 42 22.19 12.46 -19.05
C MET A 42 23.51 11.71 -18.96
N THR A 43 23.60 10.66 -18.13
CA THR A 43 24.81 9.85 -17.99
C THR A 43 25.17 9.15 -19.31
N VAL A 44 24.16 8.68 -20.07
CA VAL A 44 24.34 8.13 -21.42
C VAL A 44 24.76 9.21 -22.44
N MET A 45 24.24 10.44 -22.30
CA MET A 45 24.58 11.57 -23.19
C MET A 45 25.98 12.16 -22.94
N GLU A 46 26.46 12.17 -21.70
CA GLU A 46 27.81 12.66 -21.36
C GLU A 46 28.90 11.65 -21.76
N LEU A 47 28.64 10.34 -21.61
CA LEU A 47 29.56 9.29 -22.07
C LEU A 47 29.73 9.27 -23.60
N THR A 48 28.73 9.71 -24.35
CA THR A 48 28.76 9.80 -25.83
C THR A 48 29.35 11.11 -26.36
N ARG A 49 29.59 12.12 -25.51
CA ARG A 49 30.10 13.45 -25.90
C ARG A 49 31.57 13.71 -25.55
N SER A 50 32.24 12.82 -24.84
CA SER A 50 33.67 13.01 -24.53
C SER A 50 34.53 12.83 -25.80
N PRO A 51 35.34 13.84 -26.21
CA PRO A 51 36.17 13.76 -27.41
C PRO A 51 37.38 12.80 -27.27
N ALA A 52 37.50 12.10 -26.13
CA ALA A 52 38.43 11.00 -25.89
C ALA A 52 37.72 9.63 -25.82
N ALA A 53 36.50 9.49 -26.34
CA ALA A 53 35.84 8.20 -26.48
C ALA A 53 36.56 7.37 -27.57
N PRO A 54 36.96 6.11 -27.30
CA PRO A 54 37.42 5.23 -28.37
C PRO A 54 36.30 5.12 -29.40
N ARG A 55 36.63 5.42 -30.67
CA ARG A 55 35.68 5.33 -31.79
C ARG A 55 35.12 3.91 -31.82
N LEU A 56 33.84 3.76 -31.45
CA LEU A 56 33.11 2.51 -31.59
C LEU A 56 32.94 2.25 -33.10
N ASP A 57 33.55 1.18 -33.56
CA ASP A 57 33.30 0.59 -34.87
C ASP A 57 31.83 0.13 -34.93
N VAL A 58 31.01 0.86 -35.67
CA VAL A 58 29.54 0.67 -35.77
C VAL A 58 29.18 -0.49 -36.71
N SER A 59 30.13 -1.37 -37.04
CA SER A 59 29.88 -2.49 -37.96
C SER A 59 29.57 -3.84 -37.30
N SER A 60 29.51 -3.96 -35.95
CA SER A 60 29.24 -5.26 -35.30
C SER A 60 28.62 -5.28 -33.89
N THR A 61 28.16 -4.16 -33.33
CA THR A 61 27.97 -4.05 -31.88
C THR A 61 26.57 -4.45 -31.39
N ARG A 62 26.45 -5.68 -30.86
CA ARG A 62 25.38 -6.00 -29.89
C ARG A 62 25.57 -5.11 -28.66
N LEU A 63 24.53 -4.39 -28.24
CA LEU A 63 24.51 -3.60 -27.01
C LEU A 63 24.91 -4.47 -25.81
N SER A 64 25.62 -3.88 -24.84
CA SER A 64 25.92 -4.58 -23.58
C SER A 64 24.62 -4.85 -22.81
N ALA A 65 24.64 -5.82 -21.88
CA ALA A 65 23.48 -6.09 -21.04
C ALA A 65 23.01 -4.87 -20.23
N GLY A 66 23.96 -4.02 -19.80
CA GLY A 66 23.65 -2.77 -19.12
C GLY A 66 22.94 -1.79 -20.05
N ASP A 67 23.45 -1.59 -21.26
CA ASP A 67 22.85 -0.66 -22.22
C ASP A 67 21.44 -1.11 -22.64
N ARG A 68 21.24 -2.41 -22.85
CA ARG A 68 19.91 -2.98 -23.13
C ARG A 68 18.92 -2.76 -21.98
N TRP A 69 19.37 -2.89 -20.73
CA TRP A 69 18.55 -2.59 -19.57
C TRP A 69 18.18 -1.09 -19.49
N LEU A 70 19.14 -0.20 -19.72
CA LEU A 70 18.89 1.24 -19.73
C LEU A 70 17.93 1.67 -20.84
N GLU A 71 18.10 1.11 -22.04
CA GLU A 71 17.18 1.34 -23.15
C GLU A 71 15.76 0.86 -22.82
N PHE A 72 15.64 -0.30 -22.17
CA PHE A 72 14.35 -0.83 -21.72
C PHE A 72 13.67 0.10 -20.70
N LEU A 73 14.42 0.58 -19.70
CA LEU A 73 13.92 1.52 -18.70
C LEU A 73 13.40 2.82 -19.36
N GLY A 74 14.17 3.40 -20.28
CA GLY A 74 13.79 4.61 -20.98
C GLY A 74 12.52 4.42 -21.82
N ARG A 75 12.42 3.30 -22.54
CA ARG A 75 11.25 2.98 -23.38
C ARG A 75 9.95 2.80 -22.57
N HIS A 76 10.04 2.25 -21.37
CA HIS A 76 8.89 1.96 -20.51
C HIS A 76 8.74 2.93 -19.34
N ALA A 77 9.41 4.09 -19.36
CA ALA A 77 9.34 5.07 -18.27
C ALA A 77 7.90 5.44 -17.84
N PRO A 78 6.92 5.60 -18.75
CA PRO A 78 5.53 5.84 -18.35
C PRO A 78 4.87 4.66 -17.63
N ASP A 79 5.26 3.44 -18.01
CA ASP A 79 4.69 2.20 -17.45
C ASP A 79 5.28 1.92 -16.07
N TRP A 80 6.56 2.26 -15.83
CA TRP A 80 7.16 2.17 -14.49
C TRP A 80 6.48 3.09 -13.47
N ALA A 81 6.02 4.27 -13.91
CA ALA A 81 5.27 5.18 -13.06
C ALA A 81 3.86 4.65 -12.73
N LYS A 82 3.24 3.91 -13.66
CA LYS A 82 1.96 3.23 -13.42
C LYS A 82 2.14 1.97 -12.60
N ALA A 83 3.18 1.19 -12.84
CA ALA A 83 3.44 -0.05 -12.11
C ALA A 83 3.72 0.15 -10.61
N ALA A 84 4.17 1.35 -10.22
CA ALA A 84 4.24 1.73 -8.81
C ALA A 84 2.87 1.70 -8.10
N ALA A 85 1.77 1.70 -8.86
CA ALA A 85 0.40 1.62 -8.39
C ALA A 85 -0.11 0.19 -8.13
N ALA A 86 0.54 -0.82 -8.72
CA ALA A 86 0.02 -2.18 -8.84
C ALA A 86 1.13 -3.24 -8.94
N ASP A 87 1.22 -4.12 -7.95
CA ASP A 87 2.26 -5.15 -7.85
C ASP A 87 2.36 -6.08 -9.08
N VAL A 88 1.24 -6.33 -9.77
CA VAL A 88 1.18 -7.17 -10.98
C VAL A 88 1.93 -6.53 -12.14
N GLU A 89 1.83 -5.22 -12.31
CA GLU A 89 2.52 -4.47 -13.37
C GLU A 89 4.03 -4.41 -13.11
N LEU A 90 4.45 -4.20 -11.85
CA LEU A 90 5.86 -4.20 -11.45
C LEU A 90 6.53 -5.56 -11.75
N ASN A 91 5.83 -6.65 -11.42
CA ASN A 91 6.29 -8.00 -11.73
C ASN A 91 6.53 -8.18 -13.24
N GLN A 92 5.61 -7.72 -14.09
CA GLN A 92 5.74 -7.85 -15.54
C GLN A 92 6.94 -7.07 -16.09
N LEU A 93 7.10 -5.80 -15.68
CA LEU A 93 8.19 -4.94 -16.16
C LEU A 93 9.58 -5.46 -15.77
N ILE A 94 9.75 -5.98 -14.54
CA ILE A 94 11.02 -6.60 -14.12
C ILE A 94 11.34 -7.81 -15.00
N ARG A 95 10.34 -8.65 -15.29
CA ARG A 95 10.53 -9.86 -16.11
C ARG A 95 10.89 -9.52 -17.55
N GLU A 96 10.19 -8.55 -18.14
CA GLU A 96 10.44 -8.10 -19.51
C GLU A 96 11.79 -7.41 -19.63
N GLY A 97 12.13 -6.55 -18.67
CA GLY A 97 13.42 -5.86 -18.66
C GLY A 97 14.60 -6.82 -18.53
N LEU A 98 14.53 -7.82 -17.65
CA LEU A 98 15.59 -8.82 -17.52
C LEU A 98 15.67 -9.74 -18.75
N ARG A 99 14.54 -10.06 -19.39
CA ARG A 99 14.55 -10.78 -20.67
C ARG A 99 15.25 -9.98 -21.76
N ALA A 100 14.93 -8.70 -21.88
CA ALA A 100 15.54 -7.81 -22.87
C ALA A 100 17.03 -7.56 -22.60
N ALA A 101 17.40 -7.37 -21.34
CA ALA A 101 18.75 -7.00 -20.94
C ALA A 101 19.75 -8.16 -21.01
N ILE A 102 19.34 -9.35 -20.56
CA ILE A 102 20.26 -10.47 -20.32
C ILE A 102 19.80 -11.77 -20.97
N ASP A 103 18.82 -11.72 -21.86
CA ASP A 103 18.26 -12.91 -22.55
C ASP A 103 17.81 -13.98 -21.54
N ALA A 104 17.17 -13.53 -20.45
CA ALA A 104 16.75 -14.41 -19.36
C ALA A 104 15.67 -15.40 -19.80
N GLU A 105 15.95 -16.70 -19.72
CA GLU A 105 15.01 -17.78 -20.05
C GLU A 105 13.92 -17.92 -18.98
N ARG A 106 14.28 -17.66 -17.72
CA ARG A 106 13.37 -17.77 -16.59
C ARG A 106 13.62 -16.65 -15.59
N VAL A 107 12.58 -15.88 -15.31
CA VAL A 107 12.57 -14.85 -14.27
C VAL A 107 11.48 -15.15 -13.24
N ARG A 108 11.86 -15.16 -11.96
CA ARG A 108 10.94 -15.22 -10.82
C ARG A 108 11.10 -13.94 -10.00
N VAL A 109 9.97 -13.34 -9.67
CA VAL A 109 9.88 -12.12 -8.87
C VAL A 109 8.96 -12.46 -7.70
N LEU A 110 9.53 -12.50 -6.50
CA LEU A 110 8.85 -12.99 -5.30
C LEU A 110 8.77 -11.86 -4.28
N ALA A 111 7.59 -11.64 -3.70
CA ALA A 111 7.41 -10.80 -2.54
C ALA A 111 7.69 -11.61 -1.26
N VAL A 112 8.18 -10.92 -0.23
CA VAL A 112 8.37 -11.47 1.12
C VAL A 112 7.40 -10.75 2.05
N ASP A 113 6.46 -11.48 2.65
CA ASP A 113 5.53 -10.91 3.62
C ASP A 113 6.15 -10.68 5.01
N GLU A 114 5.36 -10.14 5.95
CA GLU A 114 5.76 -9.88 7.34
C GLU A 114 6.20 -11.10 8.12
N GLN A 115 5.68 -12.26 7.75
CA GLN A 115 5.99 -13.54 8.37
C GLN A 115 7.19 -14.22 7.71
N GLY A 116 7.78 -13.61 6.67
CA GLY A 116 8.90 -14.16 5.90
C GLY A 116 8.47 -15.29 4.97
N LEU A 117 7.24 -15.30 4.47
CA LEU A 117 6.79 -16.25 3.45
C LEU A 117 6.98 -15.64 2.05
N LEU A 118 7.36 -16.51 1.12
CA LEU A 118 7.53 -16.12 -0.29
C LEU A 118 6.25 -16.39 -1.08
N ALA A 119 5.82 -15.37 -1.82
CA ALA A 119 4.74 -15.48 -2.81
C ALA A 119 5.16 -14.78 -4.11
N PRO A 120 4.62 -15.17 -5.28
CA PRO A 120 4.78 -14.38 -6.49
C PRO A 120 4.29 -12.94 -6.26
N LEU A 121 5.06 -11.94 -6.71
CA LEU A 121 4.70 -10.54 -6.55
C LEU A 121 3.31 -10.27 -7.19
N GLY A 122 2.42 -9.65 -6.41
CA GLY A 122 1.02 -9.38 -6.79
C GLY A 122 0.03 -10.52 -6.52
N ILE A 123 0.47 -11.64 -5.92
CA ILE A 123 -0.41 -12.74 -5.50
C ILE A 123 -0.38 -12.84 -3.97
N PRO A 124 -1.55 -12.81 -3.28
CA PRO A 124 -1.59 -12.97 -1.83
C PRO A 124 -0.96 -14.28 -1.37
N THR A 125 -0.16 -14.23 -0.29
CA THR A 125 0.39 -15.43 0.33
C THR A 125 -0.73 -16.29 0.91
N ARG A 126 -0.89 -17.53 0.43
CA ARG A 126 -1.83 -18.54 0.97
C ARG A 126 -1.08 -19.77 1.48
N GLY A 127 -0.09 -19.53 2.35
CA GLY A 127 0.92 -20.53 2.67
C GLY A 127 1.96 -20.66 1.56
N GLY A 128 3.20 -20.92 1.94
CA GLY A 128 4.34 -20.94 1.02
C GLY A 128 5.64 -21.30 1.74
N PRO A 129 6.73 -21.53 1.00
CA PRO A 129 8.03 -21.75 1.61
C PRO A 129 8.42 -20.51 2.42
N ARG A 130 8.71 -20.74 3.70
CA ARG A 130 9.27 -19.71 4.56
C ARG A 130 10.73 -19.52 4.20
N VAL A 131 11.17 -18.27 4.29
CA VAL A 131 12.50 -17.78 4.03
C VAL A 131 13.63 -18.59 4.70
N GLU A 132 13.33 -19.33 5.77
CA GLU A 132 14.32 -20.08 6.54
C GLU A 132 14.75 -21.45 5.98
N GLN A 133 14.06 -22.10 5.02
CA GLN A 133 14.13 -23.58 4.99
C GLN A 133 14.51 -24.35 3.71
N SER A 134 15.13 -23.81 2.64
CA SER A 134 15.44 -24.72 1.51
C SER A 134 16.69 -24.49 0.65
N SER A 135 17.48 -23.43 0.86
CA SER A 135 18.74 -23.26 0.14
C SER A 135 19.66 -22.31 0.90
N PRO A 136 20.91 -22.70 1.25
CA PRO A 136 21.85 -21.84 1.99
C PRO A 136 22.06 -20.47 1.34
N GLU A 137 22.08 -20.42 0.00
CA GLU A 137 22.22 -19.16 -0.75
C GLU A 137 20.99 -18.26 -0.67
N LEU A 138 19.81 -18.84 -0.52
CA LEU A 138 18.55 -18.08 -0.45
C LEU A 138 18.40 -17.52 0.96
N VAL A 139 18.79 -18.29 1.98
CA VAL A 139 18.91 -17.83 3.38
C VAL A 139 19.84 -16.63 3.48
N ALA A 140 21.01 -16.69 2.83
CA ALA A 140 21.94 -15.56 2.80
C ALA A 140 21.29 -14.30 2.24
N ILE A 141 20.63 -14.37 1.09
CA ILE A 141 19.99 -13.21 0.45
C ILE A 141 18.87 -12.63 1.31
N VAL A 142 18.02 -13.47 1.90
CA VAL A 142 16.89 -12.95 2.68
C VAL A 142 17.29 -12.42 4.05
N GLY A 143 18.41 -12.88 4.61
CA GLY A 143 19.06 -12.24 5.78
C GLY A 143 19.76 -10.91 5.46
N GLY A 144 19.57 -10.35 4.26
CA GLY A 144 20.26 -9.13 3.81
C GLY A 144 21.67 -9.36 3.27
N GLY A 145 22.02 -10.62 2.94
CA GLY A 145 23.31 -11.00 2.38
C GLY A 145 23.45 -10.69 0.88
N PRO A 146 24.68 -10.83 0.34
CA PRO A 146 25.03 -10.38 -1.00
C PRO A 146 24.33 -11.17 -2.13
N SER A 147 24.27 -10.59 -3.33
CA SER A 147 23.80 -11.28 -4.54
C SER A 147 24.55 -12.60 -4.75
N SER A 148 23.84 -13.62 -5.20
CA SER A 148 24.42 -14.93 -5.57
C SER A 148 24.37 -15.13 -7.09
N VAL A 149 25.47 -15.63 -7.65
CA VAL A 149 25.54 -16.11 -9.04
C VAL A 149 26.07 -17.54 -9.06
N THR A 150 25.31 -18.45 -9.63
CA THR A 150 25.66 -19.87 -9.71
C THR A 150 25.64 -20.40 -11.15
N PRO A 151 26.70 -21.10 -11.60
CA PRO A 151 26.68 -21.78 -12.88
C PRO A 151 25.69 -22.95 -12.87
N ARG A 152 25.16 -23.30 -14.04
CA ARG A 152 24.24 -24.43 -14.26
C ARG A 152 24.85 -25.43 -15.22
N ALA A 153 24.43 -26.70 -15.09
CA ALA A 153 24.98 -27.84 -15.85
C ALA A 153 24.99 -27.70 -17.39
N LYS A 154 24.13 -26.84 -17.96
CA LYS A 154 24.04 -26.60 -19.42
C LYS A 154 24.70 -25.29 -19.88
N GLY A 155 25.73 -24.81 -19.17
CA GLY A 155 26.44 -23.57 -19.51
C GLY A 155 25.66 -22.28 -19.25
N GLY A 156 24.51 -22.37 -18.58
CA GLY A 156 23.75 -21.22 -18.13
C GLY A 156 24.17 -20.74 -16.75
N TYR A 157 23.71 -19.56 -16.37
CA TYR A 157 23.94 -18.95 -15.07
C TYR A 157 22.60 -18.63 -14.42
N ARG A 158 22.54 -18.81 -13.11
CA ARG A 158 21.45 -18.33 -12.27
C ARG A 158 21.97 -17.19 -11.43
N TRP A 159 21.28 -16.06 -11.53
CA TRP A 159 21.56 -14.86 -10.75
C TRP A 159 20.37 -14.60 -9.82
N ARG A 160 20.66 -14.37 -8.55
CA ARG A 160 19.65 -14.13 -7.50
C ARG A 160 20.10 -13.00 -6.59
N PHE A 161 19.17 -12.10 -6.26
CA PHE A 161 19.42 -10.99 -5.34
C PHE A 161 18.14 -10.61 -4.59
N GLY A 162 18.32 -9.95 -3.45
CA GLY A 162 17.24 -9.48 -2.59
C GLY A 162 16.98 -8.00 -2.84
N VAL A 163 15.72 -7.60 -2.69
CA VAL A 163 15.30 -6.20 -2.63
C VAL A 163 15.09 -5.87 -1.16
N THR A 164 15.74 -4.81 -0.68
CA THR A 164 15.65 -4.40 0.73
C THR A 164 14.88 -3.11 0.91
N ASP A 165 14.17 -2.99 2.03
CA ASP A 165 13.65 -1.73 2.54
C ASP A 165 13.84 -1.67 4.06
N GLY A 166 14.46 -0.58 4.55
CA GLY A 166 14.77 -0.44 5.98
C GLY A 166 15.64 -1.56 6.58
N GLY A 167 16.48 -2.21 5.78
CA GLY A 167 17.31 -3.34 6.21
C GLY A 167 16.58 -4.70 6.24
N ARG A 168 15.29 -4.72 5.90
CA ARG A 168 14.49 -5.93 5.74
C ARG A 168 14.37 -6.30 4.27
N VAL A 169 14.45 -7.58 3.94
CA VAL A 169 14.20 -8.05 2.57
C VAL A 169 12.70 -8.12 2.32
N VAL A 170 12.25 -7.36 1.31
CA VAL A 170 10.85 -7.22 0.90
C VAL A 170 10.55 -7.95 -0.41
N GLY A 171 11.60 -8.36 -1.13
CA GLY A 171 11.45 -9.14 -2.35
C GLY A 171 12.71 -9.92 -2.74
N VAL A 172 12.55 -10.91 -3.59
CA VAL A 172 13.63 -11.72 -4.16
C VAL A 172 13.44 -11.84 -5.66
N VAL A 173 14.49 -11.54 -6.42
CA VAL A 173 14.50 -11.70 -7.88
C VAL A 173 15.48 -12.81 -8.23
N GLU A 174 15.03 -13.75 -9.07
CA GLU A 174 15.87 -14.80 -9.66
C GLU A 174 15.75 -14.74 -11.19
N ALA A 175 16.89 -14.65 -11.87
CA ALA A 175 16.99 -14.73 -13.32
C ALA A 175 17.93 -15.86 -13.75
N GLN A 176 17.55 -16.58 -14.80
CA GLN A 176 18.35 -17.64 -15.41
C GLN A 176 18.65 -17.28 -16.87
N THR A 177 19.92 -17.29 -17.27
CA THR A 177 20.37 -16.90 -18.60
C THR A 177 21.44 -17.86 -19.15
N ARG A 178 21.54 -17.96 -20.49
CA ARG A 178 22.64 -18.66 -21.18
C ARG A 178 23.74 -17.70 -21.67
N ALA A 179 23.55 -16.39 -21.54
CA ALA A 179 24.45 -15.36 -22.06
C ALA A 179 25.77 -15.20 -21.28
N GLY A 180 26.16 -16.19 -20.47
CA GLY A 180 27.30 -16.10 -19.56
C GLY A 180 26.98 -15.35 -18.26
N SER A 181 27.94 -15.35 -17.33
CA SER A 181 27.83 -14.52 -16.11
C SER A 181 28.02 -13.05 -16.46
N LEU A 182 27.14 -12.20 -15.95
CA LEU A 182 27.30 -10.76 -16.03
C LEU A 182 28.51 -10.32 -15.19
N CYS A 183 29.22 -9.30 -15.67
CA CYS A 183 30.23 -8.65 -14.86
C CYS A 183 29.57 -8.00 -13.63
N GLU A 184 30.33 -7.93 -12.54
CA GLU A 184 29.82 -7.45 -11.25
C GLU A 184 29.24 -6.05 -11.32
N LYS A 185 29.89 -5.14 -12.07
CA LYS A 185 29.43 -3.76 -12.23
C LYS A 185 28.05 -3.67 -12.92
N THR A 186 27.83 -4.41 -14.00
CA THR A 186 26.53 -4.43 -14.70
C THR A 186 25.46 -5.06 -13.82
N ARG A 187 25.80 -6.14 -13.13
CA ARG A 187 24.89 -6.80 -12.19
C ARG A 187 24.44 -5.84 -11.10
N ALA A 188 25.37 -5.28 -10.35
CA ALA A 188 25.10 -4.32 -9.28
C ALA A 188 24.25 -3.15 -9.76
N SER A 189 24.54 -2.60 -10.96
CA SER A 189 23.73 -1.52 -11.54
C SER A 189 22.27 -1.92 -11.76
N ILE A 190 22.01 -3.13 -12.29
CA ILE A 190 20.64 -3.60 -12.53
C ILE A 190 19.94 -3.91 -11.19
N GLU A 191 20.64 -4.51 -10.21
CA GLU A 191 20.09 -4.77 -8.86
C GLU A 191 19.62 -3.48 -8.21
N THR A 192 20.49 -2.48 -8.16
CA THR A 192 20.18 -1.17 -7.56
C THR A 192 19.00 -0.50 -8.25
N GLN A 193 18.90 -0.57 -9.58
CA GLN A 193 17.80 0.05 -10.31
C GLN A 193 16.47 -0.68 -10.06
N ILE A 194 16.48 -2.01 -10.02
CA ILE A 194 15.30 -2.80 -9.64
C ILE A 194 14.89 -2.49 -8.19
N GLU A 195 15.85 -2.38 -7.27
CA GLU A 195 15.58 -2.05 -5.88
C GLU A 195 14.94 -0.67 -5.73
N ILE A 196 15.47 0.35 -6.40
CA ILE A 196 14.91 1.71 -6.40
C ILE A 196 13.46 1.70 -6.91
N LEU A 197 13.21 1.04 -8.05
CA LEU A 197 11.88 0.97 -8.65
C LEU A 197 10.88 0.22 -7.76
N TRP A 198 11.32 -0.88 -7.15
CA TRP A 198 10.50 -1.65 -6.23
C TRP A 198 10.14 -0.84 -4.98
N ARG A 199 11.11 -0.15 -4.39
CA ARG A 199 10.87 0.69 -3.20
C ARG A 199 9.91 1.85 -3.51
N ALA A 200 10.04 2.46 -4.70
CA ALA A 200 9.10 3.48 -5.15
C ALA A 200 7.67 2.92 -5.28
N ALA A 201 7.51 1.69 -5.78
CA ALA A 201 6.23 0.99 -5.85
C ALA A 201 5.67 0.67 -4.45
N LEU A 202 6.48 0.12 -3.55
CA LEU A 202 6.04 -0.15 -2.18
C LEU A 202 5.62 1.11 -1.44
N ALA A 203 6.34 2.22 -1.63
CA ALA A 203 5.99 3.50 -1.04
C ALA A 203 4.65 4.02 -1.57
N GLU A 204 4.37 3.87 -2.87
CA GLU A 204 3.10 4.29 -3.47
C GLU A 204 1.94 3.37 -3.05
N THR A 205 2.13 2.05 -3.01
CA THR A 205 1.13 1.12 -2.47
C THR A 205 0.86 1.41 -0.99
N SER A 206 1.91 1.65 -0.19
CA SER A 206 1.78 2.04 1.22
C SER A 206 1.05 3.37 1.38
N ARG A 207 1.33 4.34 0.50
CA ARG A 207 0.62 5.62 0.47
C ARG A 207 -0.85 5.40 0.14
N ARG A 208 -1.19 4.54 -0.81
CA ARG A 208 -2.60 4.23 -1.16
C ARG A 208 -3.33 3.52 -0.03
N THR A 209 -2.69 2.56 0.61
CA THR A 209 -3.28 1.85 1.75
C THR A 209 -3.38 2.73 3.00
N GLN A 210 -2.40 3.60 3.28
CA GLN A 210 -2.48 4.57 4.38
C GLN A 210 -3.44 5.74 4.11
N VAL A 211 -3.58 6.20 2.86
CA VAL A 211 -4.56 7.25 2.51
C VAL A 211 -5.99 6.72 2.58
N GLY A 212 -6.17 5.40 2.44
CA GLY A 212 -7.48 4.75 2.48
C GLY A 212 -7.99 4.37 3.87
N HIS A 213 -7.14 4.40 4.91
CA HIS A 213 -7.47 3.90 6.24
C HIS A 213 -7.13 4.92 7.35
N ASP A 214 -7.91 4.91 8.43
CA ASP A 214 -7.61 5.69 9.62
C ASP A 214 -6.46 5.05 10.41
N VAL A 215 -5.37 5.78 10.61
CA VAL A 215 -4.12 5.26 11.21
C VAL A 215 -4.34 4.69 12.61
N SER A 216 -5.24 5.28 13.40
CA SER A 216 -5.48 4.89 14.78
C SER A 216 -6.40 3.67 14.95
N THR A 217 -7.21 3.34 13.95
CA THR A 217 -8.24 2.27 14.08
C THR A 217 -8.14 1.19 13.01
N GLY A 218 -7.43 1.46 11.91
CA GLY A 218 -7.30 0.57 10.76
C GLY A 218 -8.58 0.42 9.92
N VAL A 219 -9.69 1.06 10.29
CA VAL A 219 -10.91 1.10 9.43
C VAL A 219 -10.73 2.08 8.28
N LEU A 220 -11.66 2.10 7.32
CA LEU A 220 -11.53 3.00 6.18
C LEU A 220 -11.52 4.48 6.61
N GLY A 221 -10.64 5.27 6.01
CA GLY A 221 -10.70 6.73 6.09
C GLY A 221 -11.89 7.25 5.29
N ARG A 222 -12.39 8.45 5.66
CA ARG A 222 -13.57 9.07 5.06
C ARG A 222 -13.62 9.00 3.53
N ALA A 223 -12.56 9.43 2.84
CA ALA A 223 -12.55 9.50 1.38
C ALA A 223 -12.73 8.12 0.73
N HIS A 224 -12.02 7.10 1.22
CA HIS A 224 -12.08 5.76 0.67
C HIS A 224 -13.37 5.03 1.04
N TRP A 225 -13.92 5.32 2.22
CA TRP A 225 -15.24 4.80 2.59
C TRP A 225 -16.33 5.34 1.67
N LEU A 226 -16.31 6.62 1.31
CA LEU A 226 -17.30 7.22 0.40
C LEU A 226 -17.24 6.55 -0.99
N GLU A 227 -16.04 6.40 -1.54
CA GLU A 227 -15.82 5.72 -2.83
C GLU A 227 -16.35 4.27 -2.82
N ARG A 228 -15.98 3.50 -1.80
CA ARG A 228 -16.44 2.10 -1.66
C ARG A 228 -17.92 1.99 -1.37
N GLY A 229 -18.47 2.92 -0.59
CA GLY A 229 -19.88 2.97 -0.25
C GLY A 229 -20.74 3.21 -1.48
N ASP A 230 -20.38 4.18 -2.33
CA ASP A 230 -21.09 4.45 -3.58
C ASP A 230 -21.02 3.25 -4.53
N ALA A 231 -19.86 2.58 -4.65
CA ALA A 231 -19.74 1.36 -5.44
C ALA A 231 -20.62 0.21 -4.88
N ALA A 232 -20.71 0.06 -3.56
CA ALA A 232 -21.56 -0.93 -2.92
C ALA A 232 -23.06 -0.65 -3.16
N LEU A 233 -23.49 0.62 -3.11
CA LEU A 233 -24.86 1.00 -3.43
C LEU A 233 -25.20 0.75 -4.91
N GLN A 234 -24.30 1.05 -5.84
CA GLN A 234 -24.49 0.73 -7.25
C GLN A 234 -24.67 -0.78 -7.47
N SER A 235 -23.89 -1.61 -6.75
CA SER A 235 -24.02 -3.06 -6.80
C SER A 235 -25.36 -3.54 -6.21
N ALA A 236 -25.82 -2.94 -5.12
CA ALA A 236 -27.11 -3.22 -4.52
C ALA A 236 -28.27 -2.82 -5.44
N ALA A 237 -28.20 -1.65 -6.09
CA ALA A 237 -29.18 -1.19 -7.08
C ALA A 237 -29.32 -2.18 -8.24
N ALA A 238 -28.19 -2.66 -8.79
CA ALA A 238 -28.20 -3.64 -9.87
C ALA A 238 -28.84 -4.98 -9.47
N ARG A 239 -28.83 -5.33 -8.17
CA ARG A 239 -29.43 -6.56 -7.63
C ARG A 239 -30.84 -6.34 -7.03
N GLY A 240 -31.32 -5.11 -6.94
CA GLY A 240 -32.56 -4.78 -6.23
C GLY A 240 -32.50 -5.09 -4.73
N GLU A 241 -31.33 -4.99 -4.12
CA GLU A 241 -31.11 -5.30 -2.71
C GLU A 241 -31.22 -4.03 -1.83
N PRO A 242 -31.80 -4.13 -0.62
CA PRO A 242 -31.86 -3.00 0.30
C PRO A 242 -30.50 -2.73 0.94
N ALA A 243 -30.29 -1.50 1.41
CA ALA A 243 -29.10 -1.11 2.17
C ALA A 243 -29.48 -0.25 3.37
N LEU A 244 -28.64 -0.27 4.40
CA LEU A 244 -28.81 0.58 5.58
C LEU A 244 -27.49 1.22 5.96
N LEU A 245 -27.51 2.54 6.16
CA LEU A 245 -26.38 3.29 6.66
C LEU A 245 -26.56 3.59 8.15
N MET A 246 -25.53 3.31 8.95
CA MET A 246 -25.45 3.71 10.35
C MET A 246 -24.37 4.76 10.55
N CYS A 247 -24.69 5.78 11.34
CA CYS A 247 -23.72 6.68 11.92
C CYS A 247 -23.61 6.36 13.41
N VAL A 248 -22.42 5.98 13.87
CA VAL A 248 -22.12 5.63 15.26
C VAL A 248 -21.31 6.77 15.87
N ALA A 249 -21.83 7.41 16.91
CA ALA A 249 -21.19 8.50 17.63
C ALA A 249 -20.81 8.07 19.05
N VAL A 250 -19.56 8.33 19.43
CA VAL A 250 -18.99 8.02 20.75
C VAL A 250 -18.98 9.30 21.58
N GLU A 251 -19.85 9.39 22.58
CA GLU A 251 -19.99 10.59 23.41
C GLU A 251 -18.94 10.64 24.53
N GLY A 252 -18.59 11.83 25.03
CA GLY A 252 -17.70 11.95 26.19
C GLY A 252 -16.20 11.87 25.89
N LEU A 253 -15.77 11.55 24.66
CA LEU A 253 -14.35 11.55 24.29
C LEU A 253 -13.68 12.91 24.50
N ARG A 254 -14.40 14.02 24.24
CA ARG A 254 -13.91 15.38 24.45
C ARG A 254 -13.54 15.67 25.90
N GLY A 255 -14.29 15.11 26.86
CA GLY A 255 -13.97 15.25 28.28
C GLY A 255 -12.68 14.54 28.68
N LEU A 256 -12.31 13.45 27.97
CA LEU A 256 -11.01 12.80 28.15
C LEU A 256 -9.87 13.65 27.59
N ASP A 257 -10.09 14.34 26.46
CA ASP A 257 -9.12 15.29 25.92
C ASP A 257 -8.88 16.46 26.89
N ASP A 258 -9.95 17.05 27.43
CA ASP A 258 -9.88 18.17 28.38
C ASP A 258 -9.15 17.80 29.68
N ASN A 259 -9.25 16.53 30.11
CA ASN A 259 -8.57 15.99 31.29
C ASN A 259 -7.14 15.49 31.01
N GLY A 260 -6.64 15.61 29.77
CA GLY A 260 -5.30 15.16 29.38
C GLY A 260 -5.15 13.63 29.28
N GLU A 261 -6.24 12.86 29.25
CA GLU A 261 -6.25 11.39 29.20
C GLU A 261 -6.16 10.86 27.76
N MET A 262 -5.28 11.43 26.93
CA MET A 262 -5.18 11.11 25.49
C MET A 262 -4.98 9.61 25.21
N ARG A 263 -4.18 8.92 26.04
CA ARG A 263 -3.96 7.47 25.93
C ARG A 263 -5.23 6.66 26.14
N ARG A 264 -6.09 7.11 27.06
CA ARG A 264 -7.35 6.46 27.36
C ARG A 264 -8.33 6.68 26.21
N ARG A 265 -8.44 7.90 25.68
CA ARG A 265 -9.22 8.18 24.47
C ARG A 265 -8.81 7.27 23.30
N ASP A 266 -7.52 7.17 23.01
CA ASP A 266 -7.03 6.33 21.90
C ASP A 266 -7.36 4.86 22.10
N THR A 267 -7.20 4.37 23.33
CA THR A 267 -7.59 2.99 23.69
C THR A 267 -9.08 2.78 23.46
N TRP A 268 -9.92 3.75 23.80
CA TRP A 268 -11.37 3.65 23.64
C TRP A 268 -11.78 3.63 22.17
N VAL A 269 -11.20 4.51 21.37
CA VAL A 269 -11.37 4.59 19.92
C VAL A 269 -10.97 3.27 19.24
N ASP A 270 -9.85 2.68 19.65
CA ASP A 270 -9.41 1.38 19.16
C ASP A 270 -10.38 0.26 19.58
N VAL A 271 -10.79 0.21 20.85
CA VAL A 271 -11.71 -0.82 21.38
C VAL A 271 -13.08 -0.76 20.71
N ILE A 272 -13.68 0.43 20.51
CA ILE A 272 -14.96 0.53 19.80
C ILE A 272 -14.81 0.10 18.34
N SER A 273 -13.70 0.45 17.68
CA SER A 273 -13.44 0.05 16.29
C SER A 273 -13.35 -1.47 16.14
N ARG A 274 -12.69 -2.17 17.08
CA ARG A 274 -12.60 -3.63 17.13
C ARG A 274 -13.97 -4.24 17.42
N THR A 275 -14.68 -3.68 18.40
CA THR A 275 -16.04 -4.11 18.76
C THR A 275 -16.98 -4.07 17.56
N MET A 276 -16.94 -3.00 16.76
CA MET A 276 -17.74 -2.91 15.55
C MET A 276 -17.30 -3.96 14.52
N ARG A 277 -16.00 -4.11 14.25
CA ARG A 277 -15.48 -5.11 13.31
C ARG A 277 -15.88 -6.54 13.67
N ASP A 278 -15.88 -6.90 14.95
CA ASP A 278 -16.29 -8.24 15.42
C ASP A 278 -17.79 -8.51 15.28
N VAL A 279 -18.60 -7.45 15.16
CA VAL A 279 -20.05 -7.55 14.98
C VAL A 279 -20.45 -7.62 13.51
N LEU A 280 -19.70 -6.93 12.65
CA LEU A 280 -19.97 -6.78 11.23
C LEU A 280 -19.54 -7.99 10.40
N ARG A 281 -20.11 -8.13 9.21
CA ARG A 281 -19.74 -9.14 8.22
C ARG A 281 -18.66 -8.58 7.29
N ASP A 282 -17.97 -9.47 6.57
CA ASP A 282 -16.93 -9.08 5.61
C ASP A 282 -17.44 -8.14 4.49
N ASP A 283 -18.72 -8.27 4.11
CA ASP A 283 -19.38 -7.45 3.08
C ASP A 283 -19.85 -6.07 3.61
N ASP A 284 -19.78 -5.82 4.92
CA ASP A 284 -20.17 -4.55 5.53
C ASP A 284 -18.98 -3.57 5.52
N LEU A 285 -19.24 -2.29 5.23
CA LEU A 285 -18.18 -1.28 5.18
C LEU A 285 -18.17 -0.45 6.46
N ILE A 286 -17.03 -0.35 7.12
CA ILE A 286 -16.82 0.53 8.28
C ILE A 286 -15.74 1.58 7.98
N GLY A 287 -16.02 2.83 8.33
CA GLY A 287 -15.07 3.93 8.18
C GLY A 287 -15.16 4.96 9.29
N ARG A 288 -14.08 5.72 9.48
CA ARG A 288 -13.99 6.79 10.47
C ARG A 288 -14.12 8.15 9.80
N PHE A 289 -15.06 8.96 10.28
CA PHE A 289 -15.48 10.22 9.66
C PHE A 289 -15.16 11.45 10.49
N ALA A 290 -14.99 11.27 11.80
CA ALA A 290 -14.51 12.27 12.74
C ALA A 290 -13.86 11.56 13.94
N ASP A 291 -13.28 12.34 14.85
CA ASP A 291 -12.63 11.83 16.06
C ASP A 291 -13.54 10.93 16.89
N ASP A 292 -14.84 11.25 16.92
CA ASP A 292 -15.88 10.56 17.69
C ASP A 292 -16.89 9.79 16.84
N ARG A 293 -16.68 9.68 15.52
CA ARG A 293 -17.72 9.22 14.58
C ARG A 293 -17.24 8.16 13.61
N PHE A 294 -17.98 7.06 13.59
CA PHE A 294 -17.85 5.98 12.63
C PHE A 294 -19.09 5.89 11.76
N VAL A 295 -18.92 5.42 10.53
CA VAL A 295 -19.99 5.19 9.58
C VAL A 295 -19.91 3.75 9.10
N ILE A 296 -21.06 3.09 9.07
CA ILE A 296 -21.21 1.70 8.65
C ILE A 296 -22.23 1.62 7.53
N LEU A 297 -21.91 0.92 6.44
CA LEU A 297 -22.87 0.55 5.40
C LEU A 297 -23.14 -0.96 5.53
N LEU A 298 -24.39 -1.31 5.83
CA LEU A 298 -24.87 -2.69 5.88
C LEU A 298 -25.57 -3.04 4.58
N SER A 299 -25.03 -4.04 3.90
CA SER A 299 -25.58 -4.54 2.63
C SER A 299 -26.70 -5.54 2.90
N ARG A 300 -27.75 -5.53 2.06
CA ARG A 300 -28.91 -6.45 2.16
C ARG A 300 -29.61 -6.37 3.54
N MET A 301 -29.73 -5.15 4.07
CA MET A 301 -30.23 -4.93 5.42
C MET A 301 -31.45 -3.99 5.42
N ASP A 302 -32.50 -4.40 6.12
CA ASP A 302 -33.64 -3.54 6.45
C ASP A 302 -33.43 -2.85 7.81
N GLU A 303 -34.35 -1.95 8.16
CA GLU A 303 -34.31 -1.21 9.42
C GLU A 303 -34.36 -2.12 10.66
N ARG A 304 -35.20 -3.17 10.64
CA ARG A 304 -35.43 -4.02 11.80
C ARG A 304 -34.19 -4.84 12.14
N LEU A 305 -33.55 -5.43 11.13
CA LEU A 305 -32.30 -6.17 11.26
C LEU A 305 -31.14 -5.22 11.56
N GLY A 306 -31.10 -4.04 10.94
CA GLY A 306 -30.14 -2.99 11.28
C GLY A 306 -30.21 -2.62 12.76
N ALA A 307 -31.42 -2.42 13.31
CA ALA A 307 -31.58 -2.12 14.73
C ALA A 307 -31.04 -3.24 15.65
N VAL A 308 -31.09 -4.51 15.22
CA VAL A 308 -30.47 -5.63 15.96
C VAL A 308 -28.95 -5.52 15.95
N VAL A 309 -28.35 -5.21 14.79
CA VAL A 309 -26.89 -5.00 14.66
C VAL A 309 -26.44 -3.81 15.54
N ALA A 310 -27.16 -2.68 15.49
CA ALA A 310 -26.87 -1.51 16.30
C ALA A 310 -26.93 -1.82 17.81
N ARG A 311 -27.97 -2.53 18.27
CA ARG A 311 -28.07 -2.98 19.67
C ARG A 311 -26.92 -3.91 20.06
N LYS A 312 -26.50 -4.80 19.17
CA LYS A 312 -25.36 -5.71 19.42
C LYS A 312 -24.05 -4.92 19.56
N ILE A 313 -23.81 -3.91 18.73
CA ILE A 313 -22.64 -3.02 18.85
C ILE A 313 -22.66 -2.32 20.22
N ILE A 314 -23.79 -1.71 20.60
CA ILE A 314 -23.93 -0.99 21.88
C ILE A 314 -23.72 -1.94 23.07
N ALA A 315 -24.30 -3.14 23.04
CA ALA A 315 -24.16 -4.11 24.12
C ALA A 315 -22.71 -4.60 24.28
N ARG A 316 -22.04 -4.92 23.16
CA ARG A 316 -20.63 -5.34 23.17
C ARG A 316 -19.70 -4.20 23.59
N TRP A 317 -20.02 -2.97 23.21
CA TRP A 317 -19.31 -1.80 23.68
C TRP A 317 -19.43 -1.63 25.19
N ALA A 318 -20.64 -1.72 25.74
CA ALA A 318 -20.87 -1.60 27.18
C ALA A 318 -20.13 -2.68 27.99
N GLU A 319 -19.89 -3.86 27.40
CA GLU A 319 -19.06 -4.90 28.00
C GLU A 319 -17.57 -4.57 27.89
N ALA A 320 -17.10 -4.18 26.71
CA ALA A 320 -15.70 -3.87 26.45
C ALA A 320 -15.22 -2.59 27.16
N SER A 321 -16.08 -1.58 27.35
CA SER A 321 -15.71 -0.33 28.00
C SER A 321 -15.41 -0.51 29.50
N ARG A 322 -16.09 -1.46 30.17
CA ARG A 322 -15.86 -1.80 31.58
C ARG A 322 -14.45 -2.34 31.83
N SER A 323 -13.91 -3.14 30.91
CA SER A 323 -12.55 -3.68 31.04
C SER A 323 -11.44 -2.63 30.85
N VAL A 324 -11.77 -1.48 30.25
CA VAL A 324 -10.90 -0.32 30.08
C VAL A 324 -11.09 0.72 31.22
N GLY A 325 -11.80 0.33 32.28
CA GLY A 325 -11.97 1.12 33.50
C GLY A 325 -12.97 2.26 33.37
N SER A 326 -14.02 2.12 32.56
CA SER A 326 -15.13 3.09 32.55
C SER A 326 -16.26 2.64 33.48
N ASP A 327 -16.65 3.52 34.41
CA ASP A 327 -17.90 3.31 35.15
C ASP A 327 -19.13 3.91 34.45
N ASP A 328 -19.12 5.11 33.83
CA ASP A 328 -20.37 5.65 33.22
C ASP A 328 -20.21 6.76 32.14
N ALA A 329 -18.99 7.16 31.73
CA ALA A 329 -18.80 8.47 31.09
C ALA A 329 -19.00 8.56 29.56
N VAL A 330 -19.10 7.43 28.85
CA VAL A 330 -19.07 7.43 27.38
C VAL A 330 -20.10 6.47 26.82
N ALA A 331 -21.16 7.09 26.30
CA ALA A 331 -22.23 6.41 25.62
C ALA A 331 -21.93 6.30 24.12
N VAL A 332 -22.48 5.26 23.49
CA VAL A 332 -22.54 5.15 22.03
C VAL A 332 -23.96 5.42 21.58
N ARG A 333 -24.13 6.33 20.64
CA ARG A 333 -25.41 6.59 19.97
C ARG A 333 -25.34 6.20 18.51
N VAL A 334 -26.44 5.67 17.99
CA VAL A 334 -26.54 5.23 16.60
C VAL A 334 -27.69 5.92 15.90
N GLY A 335 -27.39 6.59 14.79
CA GLY A 335 -28.37 7.09 13.84
C GLY A 335 -28.44 6.17 12.63
N MET A 336 -29.65 5.77 12.22
CA MET A 336 -29.84 4.84 11.11
C MET A 336 -30.63 5.48 9.96
N THR A 337 -30.22 5.16 8.74
CA THR A 337 -30.93 5.52 7.51
C THR A 337 -31.14 4.26 6.67
N PRO A 338 -32.33 3.65 6.71
CA PRO A 338 -32.69 2.58 5.78
C PRO A 338 -32.94 3.12 4.37
N CYS A 339 -32.62 2.32 3.37
CA CYS A 339 -33.02 2.49 1.98
C CYS A 339 -33.51 1.14 1.45
N LEU A 340 -34.84 0.99 1.33
CA LEU A 340 -35.45 -0.28 0.93
C LEU A 340 -35.36 -0.50 -0.59
N LYS A 341 -35.26 0.58 -1.36
CA LYS A 341 -35.12 0.57 -2.81
C LYS A 341 -33.90 1.39 -3.20
N VAL A 342 -32.74 0.74 -3.25
CA VAL A 342 -31.53 1.36 -3.76
C VAL A 342 -31.64 1.45 -5.29
N ASP A 343 -31.46 2.65 -5.83
CA ASP A 343 -31.48 2.93 -7.26
C ASP A 343 -30.19 3.64 -7.72
N ALA A 344 -30.12 4.00 -9.00
CA ALA A 344 -28.95 4.66 -9.59
C ALA A 344 -28.71 6.10 -9.06
N GLU A 345 -29.72 6.72 -8.44
CA GLU A 345 -29.63 8.06 -7.87
C GLU A 345 -29.27 8.04 -6.39
N THR A 346 -29.35 6.88 -5.75
CA THR A 346 -29.04 6.70 -4.33
C THR A 346 -27.53 6.92 -4.08
N ARG A 347 -27.20 7.87 -3.20
CA ARG A 347 -25.83 8.25 -2.83
C ARG A 347 -25.57 8.09 -1.35
N VAL A 348 -24.36 7.64 -0.98
CA VAL A 348 -24.02 7.46 0.43
C VAL A 348 -24.02 8.78 1.20
N GLU A 349 -23.68 9.90 0.58
CA GLU A 349 -23.66 11.22 1.22
C GLU A 349 -25.05 11.65 1.68
N HIS A 350 -26.09 11.37 0.88
CA HIS A 350 -27.48 11.67 1.24
C HIS A 350 -27.94 10.81 2.41
N MET A 351 -27.61 9.52 2.38
CA MET A 351 -27.93 8.59 3.48
C MET A 351 -27.19 8.98 4.77
N LEU A 352 -25.93 9.40 4.64
CA LEU A 352 -25.08 9.84 5.75
C LEU A 352 -25.61 11.12 6.39
N ALA A 353 -26.00 12.11 5.59
CA ALA A 353 -26.57 13.36 6.11
C ALA A 353 -27.81 13.09 6.97
N ARG A 354 -28.65 12.12 6.57
CA ARG A 354 -29.80 11.65 7.34
C ARG A 354 -29.38 10.89 8.60
N ALA A 355 -28.38 10.01 8.52
CA ALA A 355 -27.93 9.24 9.67
C ALA A 355 -27.30 10.14 10.75
N VAL A 356 -26.61 11.21 10.34
CA VAL A 356 -26.10 12.23 11.28
C VAL A 356 -27.25 12.96 11.98
N LYS A 357 -28.30 13.36 11.25
CA LYS A 357 -29.52 13.92 11.88
C LYS A 357 -30.18 12.95 12.85
N ALA A 358 -30.21 11.65 12.51
CA ALA A 358 -30.71 10.61 13.40
C ALA A 358 -29.87 10.52 14.69
N VAL A 359 -28.54 10.64 14.62
CA VAL A 359 -27.69 10.72 15.83
C VAL A 359 -28.07 11.92 16.70
N ASP A 360 -28.29 13.09 16.10
CA ASP A 360 -28.69 14.30 16.84
C ASP A 360 -30.06 14.12 17.51
N ARG A 361 -31.00 13.44 16.84
CA ARG A 361 -32.30 13.05 17.42
C ARG A 361 -32.15 12.06 18.57
N ALA A 362 -31.29 11.05 18.42
CA ALA A 362 -30.99 10.09 19.49
C ALA A 362 -30.42 10.81 20.72
N ARG A 363 -29.57 11.82 20.50
CA ARG A 363 -29.01 12.66 21.55
C ARG A 363 -30.07 13.51 22.26
N SER A 364 -30.93 14.21 21.52
CA SER A 364 -31.95 15.09 22.11
C SER A 364 -33.06 14.34 22.85
N THR A 365 -33.37 13.11 22.43
CA THR A 365 -34.38 12.24 23.05
C THR A 365 -33.80 11.32 24.12
N ASN A 366 -32.49 11.39 24.36
CA ASN A 366 -31.74 10.46 25.18
C ASN A 366 -31.97 8.96 24.83
N ALA A 367 -32.21 8.68 23.55
CA ALA A 367 -32.31 7.32 23.05
C ALA A 367 -30.92 6.80 22.61
N PRO A 368 -30.66 5.49 22.73
CA PRO A 368 -29.41 4.90 22.22
C PRO A 368 -29.40 4.79 20.69
N ILE A 369 -30.57 4.69 20.07
CA ILE A 369 -30.75 4.53 18.64
C ILE A 369 -31.89 5.43 18.17
N ALA A 370 -31.72 6.11 17.05
CA ALA A 370 -32.82 6.74 16.32
C ALA A 370 -32.68 6.50 14.82
N ASN A 371 -33.80 6.65 14.12
CA ASN A 371 -33.93 6.47 12.69
C ASN A 371 -34.35 7.80 12.03
N GLU A 372 -33.88 8.03 10.80
CA GLU A 372 -34.52 8.96 9.88
C GLU A 372 -35.30 8.15 8.83
N PRO A 373 -36.64 8.13 8.87
CA PRO A 373 -37.43 7.35 7.92
C PRO A 373 -37.18 7.82 6.48
N GLU A 374 -37.39 6.92 5.52
CA GLU A 374 -37.27 7.20 4.09
C GLU A 374 -38.23 8.35 3.72
N ALA A 375 -37.76 9.32 2.94
CA ALA A 375 -38.59 10.42 2.50
C ALA A 375 -39.74 9.85 1.66
N GLY A 376 -40.96 9.82 2.21
CA GLY A 376 -42.14 9.23 1.59
C GLY A 376 -42.63 7.90 2.19
N ALA A 377 -42.05 7.42 3.29
CA ALA A 377 -42.69 6.37 4.09
C ALA A 377 -43.86 6.99 4.90
N PRO A 378 -45.07 6.37 4.89
CA PRO A 378 -46.26 6.91 5.54
C PRO A 378 -46.17 7.00 7.06
#